data_AF-A2DVF1-F1
#
_entry.id   AF-A2DVF1-F1
#
_cell.length_a   1.000
_cell.length_b   1.000
_cell.length_c   1.000
_cell.angle_alpha   90.00
_cell.angle_beta   90.00
_cell.angle_gamma   90.00
#
_symmetry.space_group_name_H-M   'P 1'
#
loop_
_entity.id
_entity.type
_entity.pdbx_description
1 polymer ?
#
loop_
_entity_poly.entity_id
_entity_poly.type
_entity_poly.pdbx_seq_one_letter_code
_entity_poly.pdbx_strand_id
1 'polypeptide(L)'
;MFDFRSKLLNIITSTLQGGYVSYASVGNAAKLFSEQLGLSEQFATQLIHEYFRGKYISAETAQTCADLIYQRIQQMNQDKLLAKDEKEAKEKRIKDLSRQIYEELCNSIRGGYVSYEKADSAAKSLSANLQIPYDFARELMLDYARGKYYSYDTASSYANMMAERILEKYENYPNIQEDEDEFEEESEAEYPQFCDVEVQTTVTGEQFDKLLKLLNSFYVQ
;
A
#
# COMPACT_ATOMS: atom_id res chain seq x y z
N MET A 1 7.03 -14.48 27.26
CA MET A 1 6.36 -13.23 26.82
C MET A 1 6.64 -13.11 25.33
N PHE A 2 5.66 -13.32 24.45
CA PHE A 2 5.92 -13.24 23.00
C PHE A 2 6.17 -11.79 22.61
N ASP A 3 7.32 -11.54 21.97
CA ASP A 3 7.64 -10.29 21.30
C ASP A 3 6.55 -9.96 20.26
N PHE A 4 6.23 -8.68 20.10
CA PHE A 4 5.14 -8.20 19.23
C PHE A 4 5.28 -8.73 17.80
N ARG A 5 6.52 -8.76 17.28
CA ARG A 5 6.83 -9.33 15.96
C ARG A 5 6.44 -10.81 15.85
N SER A 6 6.70 -11.60 16.91
CA SER A 6 6.32 -13.02 16.96
C SER A 6 4.80 -13.20 17.03
N LYS A 7 4.10 -12.35 17.77
CA LYS A 7 2.63 -12.36 17.82
C LYS A 7 2.02 -12.03 16.45
N LEU A 8 2.54 -11.00 15.79
CA LEU A 8 2.11 -10.59 14.47
C LEU A 8 2.29 -11.71 13.44
N LEU A 9 3.47 -12.34 13.41
CA LEU A 9 3.73 -13.49 12.55
C LEU A 9 2.74 -14.63 12.81
N ASN A 10 2.54 -15.01 14.08
CA ASN A 10 1.62 -16.09 14.45
C ASN A 10 0.18 -15.82 13.97
N ILE A 11 -0.30 -14.57 14.09
CA ILE A 11 -1.62 -14.18 13.61
C ILE A 11 -1.68 -14.32 12.09
N ILE A 12 -0.70 -13.78 11.35
CA ILE A 12 -0.65 -13.89 9.89
C ILE A 12 -0.67 -15.36 9.46
N THR A 13 0.16 -16.20 10.07
CA THR A 13 0.26 -17.62 9.71
C THR A 13 -1.01 -18.41 10.03
N SER A 14 -1.70 -18.07 11.13
CA SER A 14 -2.92 -18.79 11.54
C SER A 14 -4.19 -18.33 10.81
N THR A 15 -4.18 -17.13 10.21
CA THR A 15 -5.40 -16.52 9.65
C THR A 15 -5.35 -16.28 8.14
N LEU A 16 -4.17 -15.99 7.59
CA LEU A 16 -4.02 -15.58 6.19
C LEU A 16 -3.22 -16.58 5.34
N GLN A 17 -2.43 -17.45 5.96
CA GLN A 17 -1.54 -18.36 5.23
C GLN A 17 -2.30 -19.37 4.38
N GLY A 18 -1.76 -19.64 3.19
CA GLY A 18 -2.31 -20.63 2.26
C GLY A 18 -3.41 -20.10 1.36
N GLY A 19 -3.77 -18.81 1.46
CA GLY A 19 -4.79 -18.16 0.65
C GLY A 19 -4.35 -16.85 0.01
N TYR A 20 -5.21 -16.33 -0.88
CA TYR A 20 -5.17 -14.94 -1.34
C TYR A 20 -6.07 -14.09 -0.45
N VAL A 21 -5.57 -12.95 0.00
CA VAL A 21 -6.37 -12.01 0.80
C VAL A 21 -7.30 -11.23 -0.15
N SER A 22 -8.58 -11.57 -0.09
CA SER A 22 -9.68 -10.92 -0.80
C SER A 22 -10.37 -9.88 0.07
N TYR A 23 -11.18 -9.00 -0.55
CA TYR A 23 -11.99 -8.01 0.17
C TYR A 23 -12.86 -8.62 1.28
N ALA A 24 -13.46 -9.79 1.04
CA ALA A 24 -14.29 -10.48 2.02
C ALA A 24 -13.49 -10.96 3.25
N SER A 25 -12.21 -11.28 3.06
CA SER A 25 -11.34 -11.72 4.17
C SER A 25 -10.71 -10.58 4.97
N VAL A 26 -10.75 -9.33 4.48
CA VAL A 26 -10.14 -8.19 5.17
C VAL A 26 -10.82 -7.91 6.50
N GLY A 27 -12.16 -7.89 6.56
CA GLY A 27 -12.88 -7.54 7.78
C GLY A 27 -12.62 -8.54 8.93
N ASN A 28 -12.62 -9.83 8.64
CA ASN A 28 -12.35 -10.86 9.64
C ASN A 28 -10.91 -10.83 10.13
N ALA A 29 -9.95 -10.63 9.22
CA ALA A 29 -8.55 -10.48 9.59
C ALA A 29 -8.31 -9.20 10.40
N ALA A 30 -8.98 -8.09 10.07
CA ALA A 30 -8.84 -6.81 10.76
C ALA A 30 -9.30 -6.90 12.21
N LYS A 31 -10.42 -7.59 12.47
CA LYS A 31 -10.89 -7.87 13.83
C LYS A 31 -9.86 -8.67 14.63
N LEU A 32 -9.31 -9.74 14.05
CA LEU A 32 -8.31 -10.57 14.74
C LEU A 32 -7.02 -9.79 15.04
N PHE A 33 -6.57 -8.95 14.11
CA PHE A 33 -5.44 -8.05 14.34
C PHE A 33 -5.76 -7.05 15.44
N SER A 34 -6.94 -6.43 15.43
CA SER A 34 -7.38 -5.48 16.45
C SER A 34 -7.37 -6.11 17.85
N GLU A 35 -8.02 -7.28 17.99
CA GLU A 35 -8.18 -7.97 19.28
C GLU A 35 -6.85 -8.50 19.83
N GLN A 36 -6.01 -9.11 18.99
CA GLN A 36 -4.81 -9.80 19.45
C GLN A 36 -3.58 -8.90 19.55
N LEU A 37 -3.52 -7.82 18.76
CA LEU A 37 -2.41 -6.86 18.78
C LEU A 37 -2.74 -5.57 19.53
N GLY A 38 -4.00 -5.37 19.93
CA GLY A 38 -4.44 -4.14 20.59
C GLY A 38 -4.43 -2.92 19.67
N LEU A 39 -4.62 -3.14 18.36
CA LEU A 39 -4.69 -2.08 17.36
C LEU A 39 -6.14 -1.61 17.19
N SER A 40 -6.36 -0.39 16.71
CA SER A 40 -7.71 0.02 16.29
C SER A 40 -8.12 -0.76 15.04
N GLU A 41 -9.41 -1.06 14.90
CA GLU A 41 -9.92 -1.80 13.73
C GLU A 41 -9.64 -1.06 12.41
N GLN A 42 -9.68 0.28 12.42
CA GLN A 42 -9.31 1.10 11.27
C GLN A 42 -7.85 0.91 10.88
N PHE A 43 -6.92 0.93 11.85
CA PHE A 43 -5.50 0.75 11.58
C PHE A 43 -5.18 -0.70 11.17
N ALA A 44 -5.82 -1.69 11.79
CA ALA A 44 -5.70 -3.08 11.39
C ALA A 44 -6.16 -3.30 9.94
N THR A 45 -7.29 -2.69 9.55
CA THR A 45 -7.80 -2.72 8.18
C THR A 45 -6.82 -2.10 7.19
N GLN A 46 -6.23 -0.95 7.55
CA GLN A 46 -5.20 -0.30 6.75
C GLN A 46 -3.99 -1.22 6.52
N LEU A 47 -3.42 -1.82 7.58
CA LEU A 47 -2.30 -2.74 7.46
C LEU A 47 -2.62 -3.94 6.56
N ILE A 48 -3.84 -4.47 6.65
CA ILE A 48 -4.25 -5.60 5.81
C ILE A 48 -4.29 -5.20 4.33
N HIS A 49 -4.86 -4.03 4.04
CA HIS A 49 -4.94 -3.52 2.68
C HIS A 49 -3.57 -3.23 2.08
N GLU A 50 -2.65 -2.64 2.85
CA GLU A 50 -1.34 -2.23 2.35
C GLU A 50 -0.41 -3.43 2.13
N TYR A 51 -0.37 -4.38 3.07
CA TYR A 51 0.65 -5.43 3.07
C TYR A 51 0.18 -6.75 2.45
N PHE A 52 -1.11 -7.07 2.50
CA PHE A 52 -1.60 -8.41 2.14
C PHE A 52 -2.53 -8.44 0.92
N ARG A 53 -3.19 -7.34 0.58
CA ARG A 53 -4.15 -7.30 -0.53
C ARG A 53 -3.53 -7.82 -1.83
N GLY A 54 -4.21 -8.78 -2.45
CA GLY A 54 -3.79 -9.37 -3.73
C GLY A 54 -2.51 -10.21 -3.66
N LYS A 55 -1.94 -10.45 -2.47
CA LYS A 55 -0.82 -11.38 -2.28
C LYS A 55 -1.33 -12.77 -1.93
N TYR A 56 -0.65 -13.78 -2.45
CA TYR A 56 -0.67 -15.13 -1.88
C TYR A 56 0.25 -15.17 -0.66
N ILE A 57 -0.28 -15.60 0.49
CA ILE A 57 0.47 -15.62 1.74
C ILE A 57 1.09 -17.00 1.95
N SER A 58 2.31 -17.18 1.42
CA SER A 58 3.18 -18.29 1.81
C SER A 58 3.81 -18.02 3.18
N ALA A 59 4.52 -19.00 3.75
CA ALA A 59 5.27 -18.81 4.99
C ALA A 59 6.34 -17.71 4.86
N GLU A 60 7.03 -17.65 3.71
CA GLU A 60 8.01 -16.60 3.41
C GLU A 60 7.34 -15.23 3.30
N THR A 61 6.24 -15.11 2.54
CA THR A 61 5.48 -13.86 2.43
C THR A 61 4.95 -13.39 3.79
N ALA A 62 4.49 -14.33 4.63
CA ALA A 62 4.02 -14.03 5.97
C ALA A 62 5.13 -13.43 6.84
N GLN A 63 6.34 -14.00 6.80
CA GLN A 63 7.51 -13.48 7.49
C GLN A 63 7.87 -12.07 7.02
N THR A 64 7.97 -11.87 5.71
CA THR A 64 8.27 -10.55 5.13
C THR A 64 7.22 -9.51 5.54
N CYS A 65 5.93 -9.83 5.42
CA CYS A 65 4.87 -8.90 5.83
C CYS A 65 4.91 -8.58 7.33
N ALA A 66 5.17 -9.57 8.19
CA ALA A 66 5.32 -9.33 9.62
C ALA A 66 6.47 -8.37 9.92
N ASP A 67 7.60 -8.54 9.25
CA ASP A 67 8.79 -7.71 9.44
C ASP A 67 8.55 -6.27 9.00
N LEU A 68 7.93 -6.07 7.84
CA LEU A 68 7.61 -4.74 7.31
C LEU A 68 6.60 -3.98 8.18
N ILE A 69 5.56 -4.67 8.67
CA ILE A 69 4.56 -4.06 9.56
C ILE A 69 5.20 -3.69 10.90
N TYR A 70 6.06 -4.55 11.43
CA TYR A 70 6.77 -4.27 12.67
C TYR A 70 7.66 -3.02 12.54
N GLN A 71 8.46 -2.95 11.49
CA GLN A 71 9.31 -1.80 11.18
C GLN A 71 8.49 -0.52 11.07
N ARG A 72 7.36 -0.55 10.34
CA ARG A 72 6.48 0.62 10.22
C ARG A 72 5.90 1.06 11.56
N ILE A 73 5.47 0.14 12.42
CA ILE A 73 4.95 0.50 13.74
C ILE A 73 6.04 1.12 14.61
N GLN A 74 7.28 0.62 14.53
CA GLN A 74 8.42 1.24 15.21
C GLN A 74 8.65 2.66 14.69
N GLN A 75 8.62 2.86 13.37
CA GLN A 75 8.78 4.18 12.77
C GLN A 75 7.67 5.13 13.22
N MET A 76 6.40 4.72 13.16
CA MET A 76 5.27 5.55 13.59
C MET A 76 5.40 5.98 15.06
N ASN A 77 6.04 5.17 15.90
CA ASN A 77 6.30 5.53 17.29
C ASN A 77 7.46 6.52 17.44
N GLN A 78 8.47 6.44 16.57
CA GLN A 78 9.54 7.44 16.51
C GLN A 78 9.03 8.77 15.96
N ASP A 79 8.21 8.75 14.91
CA ASP A 79 7.65 9.93 14.27
C ASP A 79 6.72 10.73 15.20
N LYS A 80 6.10 10.07 16.19
CA LYS A 80 5.34 10.75 17.25
C LYS A 80 6.21 11.63 18.17
N LEU A 81 7.51 11.39 18.20
CA LEU A 81 8.46 12.14 19.03
C LEU A 81 9.06 13.33 18.29
N LEU A 82 8.87 13.42 16.97
CA LEU A 82 9.37 14.53 16.16
C LEU A 82 8.65 15.83 16.49
N ALA A 83 9.35 16.94 16.37
CA ALA A 83 8.72 18.26 16.42
C ALA A 83 7.79 18.44 15.21
N LYS A 84 6.82 19.36 15.33
CA LYS A 84 5.84 19.61 14.26
C LYS A 84 6.53 19.97 12.93
N ASP A 85 7.52 20.86 12.99
CA ASP A 85 8.24 21.34 11.81
C ASP A 85 9.08 20.22 11.15
N GLU A 86 9.69 19.36 11.96
CA GLU A 86 10.44 18.18 11.48
C GLU A 86 9.50 17.17 10.79
N LYS A 87 8.29 17.00 11.33
CA LYS A 87 7.28 16.13 10.76
C LYS A 87 6.78 16.65 9.42
N GLU A 88 6.49 17.95 9.31
CA GLU A 88 6.08 18.59 8.05
C GLU A 88 7.18 18.49 6.99
N ALA A 89 8.44 18.72 7.37
CA ALA A 89 9.59 18.54 6.47
C ALA A 89 9.74 17.09 5.99
N LYS A 90 9.55 16.11 6.89
CA LYS A 90 9.56 14.68 6.52
C LYS A 90 8.42 14.35 5.56
N GLU A 91 7.20 14.80 5.83
CA GLU A 91 6.02 14.58 4.97
C GLU A 91 6.23 15.16 3.56
N LYS A 92 6.81 16.37 3.46
CA LYS A 92 7.17 16.99 2.18
C LYS A 92 8.19 16.11 1.41
N ARG A 93 9.28 15.72 2.07
CA ARG A 93 10.30 14.83 1.46
C ARG A 93 9.73 13.50 1.00
N ILE A 94 8.83 12.89 1.78
CA ILE A 94 8.14 11.64 1.40
C ILE A 94 7.32 11.87 0.13
N LYS A 95 6.55 12.97 0.07
CA LYS A 95 5.69 13.28 -1.08
C LYS A 95 6.50 13.51 -2.36
N ASP A 96 7.61 14.22 -2.27
CA ASP A 96 8.45 14.52 -3.43
C ASP A 96 9.14 13.26 -3.95
N LEU A 97 9.69 12.45 -3.04
CA LEU A 97 10.33 11.17 -3.40
C LEU A 97 9.31 10.14 -3.90
N SER A 98 8.11 10.10 -3.32
CA SER A 98 7.07 9.18 -3.76
C SER A 98 6.57 9.50 -5.15
N ARG A 99 6.54 10.78 -5.56
CA ARG A 99 6.26 11.17 -6.95
C ARG A 99 7.29 10.57 -7.92
N GLN A 100 8.57 10.69 -7.61
CA GLN A 100 9.65 10.14 -8.45
C GLN A 100 9.57 8.61 -8.54
N ILE A 101 9.35 7.93 -7.40
CA ILE A 101 9.18 6.47 -7.38
C ILE A 101 7.94 6.07 -8.18
N TYR A 102 6.83 6.78 -8.03
CA TYR A 102 5.58 6.47 -8.74
C TYR A 102 5.77 6.51 -10.26
N GLU A 103 6.42 7.56 -10.78
CA GLU A 103 6.73 7.67 -12.20
C GLU A 103 7.57 6.49 -12.68
N GLU A 104 8.59 6.12 -11.90
CA GLU A 104 9.45 4.99 -12.24
C GLU A 104 8.71 3.65 -12.26
N LEU A 105 7.86 3.40 -11.25
CA LEU A 105 7.04 2.20 -11.21
C LEU A 105 6.03 2.14 -12.36
N CYS A 106 5.46 3.30 -12.71
CA CYS A 106 4.54 3.43 -13.84
C CYS A 106 5.23 3.12 -15.18
N ASN A 107 6.50 3.49 -15.33
CA ASN A 107 7.27 3.25 -16.54
C ASN A 107 7.79 1.80 -16.63
N SER A 108 8.20 1.22 -15.49
CA SER A 108 8.90 -0.07 -15.48
C SER A 108 7.98 -1.28 -15.37
N ILE A 109 6.88 -1.22 -14.60
CA ILE A 109 6.12 -2.41 -14.21
C ILE A 109 4.60 -2.28 -14.27
N ARG A 110 4.06 -1.14 -14.72
CA ARG A 110 2.61 -0.92 -14.84
C ARG A 110 1.93 -1.90 -15.80
N GLY A 111 0.68 -2.22 -15.49
CA GLY A 111 -0.23 -2.90 -16.42
C GLY A 111 0.03 -4.39 -16.54
N GLY A 112 0.79 -4.97 -15.61
CA GLY A 112 1.09 -6.39 -15.62
C GLY A 112 1.37 -6.97 -14.24
N TYR A 113 1.41 -8.30 -14.20
CA TYR A 113 1.92 -9.03 -13.05
C TYR A 113 3.44 -8.89 -12.98
N VAL A 114 3.96 -8.64 -11.77
CA VAL A 114 5.39 -8.42 -11.51
C VAL A 114 6.05 -9.74 -11.13
N SER A 115 6.78 -10.34 -12.07
CA SER A 115 7.65 -11.49 -11.84
C SER A 115 8.96 -11.06 -11.14
N TYR A 116 9.77 -12.05 -10.73
CA TYR A 116 11.13 -11.79 -10.23
C TYR A 116 11.99 -11.01 -11.23
N GLU A 117 11.96 -11.40 -12.51
CA GLU A 117 12.72 -10.74 -13.57
C GLU A 117 12.26 -9.29 -13.78
N LYS A 118 10.94 -9.05 -13.76
CA LYS A 118 10.40 -7.68 -13.86
C LYS A 118 10.78 -6.83 -12.65
N ALA A 119 10.69 -7.39 -11.44
CA ALA A 119 11.12 -6.71 -10.22
C ALA A 119 12.62 -6.37 -10.27
N ASP A 120 13.45 -7.28 -10.78
CA ASP A 120 14.89 -7.06 -10.92
C ASP A 120 15.23 -5.96 -11.94
N SER A 121 14.55 -5.97 -13.09
CA SER A 121 14.71 -4.93 -14.11
C SER A 121 14.29 -3.56 -13.58
N ALA A 122 13.16 -3.49 -12.88
CA ALA A 122 12.67 -2.26 -12.27
C ALA A 122 13.61 -1.76 -11.17
N ALA A 123 14.21 -2.66 -10.38
CA ALA A 123 15.18 -2.30 -9.36
C ALA A 123 16.44 -1.64 -9.94
N LYS A 124 16.90 -2.08 -11.12
CA LYS A 124 18.04 -1.43 -11.82
C LYS A 124 17.71 0.00 -12.21
N SER A 125 16.52 0.20 -12.77
CA SER A 125 16.05 1.53 -13.20
C SER A 125 15.85 2.46 -12.00
N LEU A 126 15.17 1.97 -10.95
CA LEU A 126 14.98 2.69 -9.69
C LEU A 126 16.31 3.07 -9.01
N SER A 127 17.27 2.14 -8.98
CA SER A 127 18.61 2.36 -8.44
C SER A 127 19.36 3.45 -9.20
N ALA A 128 19.30 3.44 -10.54
CA ALA A 128 19.95 4.44 -11.37
C ALA A 128 19.31 5.83 -11.23
N ASN A 129 17.98 5.91 -11.27
CA ASN A 129 17.26 7.17 -11.28
C ASN A 129 17.29 7.86 -9.91
N LEU A 130 17.11 7.09 -8.83
CA LEU A 130 17.11 7.65 -7.49
C LEU A 130 18.51 7.66 -6.86
N GLN A 131 19.51 7.03 -7.47
CA GLN A 131 20.88 6.94 -6.96
C GLN A 131 21.01 6.17 -5.62
N ILE A 132 20.19 5.14 -5.42
CA ILE A 132 20.31 4.19 -4.29
C ILE A 132 21.11 2.94 -4.68
N PRO A 133 21.76 2.27 -3.70
CA PRO A 133 22.36 0.96 -3.92
C PRO A 133 21.37 -0.03 -4.53
N TYR A 134 21.79 -0.70 -5.60
CA TYR A 134 20.95 -1.66 -6.33
C TYR A 134 20.40 -2.78 -5.45
N ASP A 135 21.21 -3.32 -4.53
CA ASP A 135 20.77 -4.39 -3.63
C ASP A 135 19.57 -3.95 -2.78
N PHE A 136 19.55 -2.69 -2.35
CA PHE A 136 18.43 -2.13 -1.61
C PHE A 136 17.23 -1.83 -2.51
N ALA A 137 17.43 -1.28 -3.71
CA ALA A 137 16.35 -1.11 -4.67
C ALA A 137 15.68 -2.46 -5.00
N ARG A 138 16.49 -3.52 -5.14
CA ARG A 138 16.03 -4.88 -5.38
C ARG A 138 15.22 -5.42 -4.21
N GLU A 139 15.66 -5.20 -2.98
CA GLU A 139 14.91 -5.53 -1.77
C GLU A 139 13.52 -4.85 -1.77
N LEU A 140 13.46 -3.53 -2.03
CA LEU A 140 12.20 -2.78 -2.13
C LEU A 140 11.25 -3.38 -3.18
N MET A 141 11.75 -3.67 -4.38
CA MET A 141 10.94 -4.24 -5.45
C MET A 141 10.40 -5.63 -5.09
N LEU A 142 11.18 -6.45 -4.41
CA LEU A 142 10.75 -7.78 -3.97
C LEU A 142 9.69 -7.70 -2.86
N ASP A 143 9.84 -6.77 -1.92
CA ASP A 143 8.94 -6.63 -0.77
C ASP A 143 7.57 -6.06 -1.15
N TYR A 144 7.58 -5.00 -1.97
CA TYR A 144 6.37 -4.25 -2.28
C TYR A 144 5.74 -4.66 -3.61
N ALA A 145 6.53 -4.95 -4.64
CA ALA A 145 6.02 -5.09 -6.00
C ALA A 145 5.89 -6.54 -6.51
N ARG A 146 6.85 -7.42 -6.20
CA ARG A 146 6.86 -8.78 -6.71
C ARG A 146 5.60 -9.55 -6.29
N GLY A 147 5.07 -10.31 -7.25
CA GLY A 147 3.95 -11.21 -7.03
C GLY A 147 2.57 -10.54 -7.09
N LYS A 148 2.49 -9.30 -7.57
CA LYS A 148 1.25 -8.51 -7.68
C LYS A 148 1.01 -8.03 -9.10
N TYR A 149 -0.26 -7.76 -9.39
CA TYR A 149 -0.63 -6.94 -10.54
C TYR A 149 -0.46 -5.46 -10.20
N TYR A 150 0.21 -4.71 -11.07
CA TYR A 150 0.56 -3.31 -10.82
C TYR A 150 -0.39 -2.34 -11.54
N SER A 151 -1.46 -1.93 -10.84
CA SER A 151 -2.37 -0.84 -11.27
C SER A 151 -1.82 0.54 -10.87
N TYR A 152 -2.48 1.61 -11.34
CA TYR A 152 -2.18 2.98 -10.92
C TYR A 152 -2.29 3.17 -9.40
N ASP A 153 -3.40 2.74 -8.79
CA ASP A 153 -3.60 2.84 -7.34
C ASP A 153 -2.53 2.08 -6.55
N THR A 154 -2.15 0.91 -7.07
CA THR A 154 -1.12 0.06 -6.46
C THR A 154 0.25 0.74 -6.52
N ALA A 155 0.58 1.35 -7.66
CA ALA A 155 1.83 2.09 -7.83
C ALA A 155 1.90 3.30 -6.88
N SER A 156 0.83 4.08 -6.78
CA SER A 156 0.78 5.25 -5.88
C SER A 156 0.94 4.84 -4.41
N SER A 157 0.22 3.80 -3.98
CA SER A 157 0.33 3.29 -2.61
C SER A 157 1.74 2.82 -2.27
N TYR A 158 2.38 2.04 -3.16
CA TYR A 158 3.72 1.52 -2.89
C TYR A 158 4.82 2.55 -3.06
N ALA A 159 4.63 3.55 -3.92
CA ALA A 159 5.58 4.64 -4.02
C ALA A 159 5.76 5.38 -2.69
N ASN A 160 4.66 5.65 -1.97
CA ASN A 160 4.73 6.25 -0.62
C ASN A 160 5.46 5.34 0.37
N MET A 161 5.13 4.04 0.41
CA MET A 161 5.77 3.10 1.33
C MET A 161 7.28 2.91 1.03
N MET A 162 7.66 2.93 -0.25
CA MET A 162 9.06 2.89 -0.66
C MET A 162 9.79 4.19 -0.28
N ALA A 163 9.15 5.35 -0.47
CA ALA A 163 9.72 6.65 -0.11
C ALA A 163 10.02 6.74 1.39
N GLU A 164 9.07 6.33 2.24
CA GLU A 164 9.25 6.24 3.69
C GLU A 164 10.49 5.40 4.02
N ARG A 165 10.56 4.17 3.51
CA ARG A 165 11.66 3.24 3.80
C ARG A 165 13.02 3.70 3.25
N ILE A 166 13.03 4.43 2.14
CA ILE A 166 14.24 5.02 1.59
C ILE A 166 14.77 6.13 2.51
N LEU A 167 13.89 7.05 2.94
CA LEU A 167 14.27 8.16 3.83
C LEU A 167 14.69 7.67 5.22
N GLU A 168 14.10 6.58 5.71
CA GLU A 168 14.51 5.92 6.96
C GLU A 168 15.92 5.34 6.86
N LYS A 169 16.23 4.66 5.76
CA LYS A 169 17.54 4.01 5.58
C LYS A 169 18.64 5.03 5.26
N TYR A 170 18.28 6.12 4.59
CA TYR A 170 19.17 7.18 4.19
C TYR A 170 18.58 8.51 4.67
N GLU A 171 18.77 8.83 5.96
CA GLU A 171 18.33 10.12 6.56
C GLU A 171 18.76 11.32 5.70
N ASN A 172 19.95 11.21 5.10
CA ASN A 172 20.54 12.15 4.16
C ASN A 172 20.46 11.67 2.71
N TYR A 173 19.30 11.16 2.27
CA TYR A 173 19.00 11.09 0.84
C TYR A 173 19.41 12.41 0.21
N PRO A 174 20.23 12.42 -0.87
CA PRO A 174 20.78 13.66 -1.42
C PRO A 174 19.65 14.66 -1.44
N ASN A 175 19.83 15.78 -0.73
CA ASN A 175 18.87 16.87 -0.68
C ASN A 175 18.37 16.99 -2.11
N ILE A 176 17.14 16.54 -2.37
CA ILE A 176 16.41 16.97 -3.55
C ILE A 176 16.47 18.46 -3.30
N GLN A 177 17.36 19.14 -4.05
CA GLN A 177 17.47 20.57 -3.94
C GLN A 177 16.02 21.01 -4.02
N GLU A 178 15.57 21.72 -2.99
CA GLU A 178 14.40 22.54 -3.15
C GLU A 178 14.83 23.48 -4.27
N ASP A 179 14.63 23.04 -5.51
CA ASP A 179 14.46 23.93 -6.60
C ASP A 179 13.28 24.75 -6.09
N GLU A 180 13.61 25.93 -5.59
CA GLU A 180 12.72 27.07 -5.55
C GLU A 180 12.32 27.32 -7.01
N ASP A 181 11.58 26.38 -7.59
CA ASP A 181 10.67 26.70 -8.65
C ASP A 181 9.70 27.65 -7.96
N GLU A 182 9.98 28.95 -8.11
CA GLU A 182 8.96 29.97 -8.22
C GLU A 182 7.92 29.40 -9.19
N PHE A 183 6.95 28.67 -8.65
CA PHE A 183 5.71 28.40 -9.35
C PHE A 183 5.09 29.77 -9.55
N GLU A 184 5.35 30.36 -10.71
CA GLU A 184 4.33 31.19 -11.35
C GLU A 184 3.04 30.38 -11.25
N GLU A 185 2.02 30.95 -10.61
CA GLU A 185 0.66 30.43 -10.64
C GLU A 185 0.23 30.35 -12.11
N GLU A 186 0.60 29.28 -12.81
CA GLU A 186 -0.03 28.92 -14.07
C GLU A 186 -1.46 28.55 -13.71
N SER A 187 -2.31 29.53 -13.98
CA SER A 187 -3.77 29.53 -13.98
C SER A 187 -4.36 28.13 -13.98
N GLU A 188 -5.24 27.88 -13.01
CA GLU A 188 -6.22 26.80 -12.94
C GLU A 188 -6.49 26.17 -14.31
N ALA A 189 -5.70 25.16 -14.67
CA ALA A 189 -6.10 24.25 -15.72
C ALA A 189 -7.32 23.54 -15.15
N GLU A 190 -8.49 23.88 -15.68
CA GLU A 190 -9.74 23.15 -15.47
C GLU A 190 -9.41 21.66 -15.57
N TYR A 191 -9.36 21.00 -14.41
CA TYR A 191 -9.45 19.55 -14.36
C TYR A 191 -10.65 19.17 -15.23
N PRO A 192 -10.54 18.20 -16.16
CA PRO A 192 -11.72 17.70 -16.82
C PRO A 192 -12.69 17.33 -15.70
N GLN A 193 -13.82 18.04 -15.64
CA GLN A 193 -14.92 17.70 -14.76
C GLN A 193 -15.09 16.19 -14.89
N PHE A 194 -14.86 15.48 -13.79
CA PHE A 194 -15.27 14.10 -13.71
C PHE A 194 -16.71 14.09 -14.21
N CYS A 195 -16.97 13.32 -15.27
CA CYS A 195 -18.32 13.09 -15.68
C CYS A 195 -19.06 12.58 -14.45
N ASP A 196 -19.97 13.39 -13.91
CA ASP A 196 -21.12 12.94 -13.17
C ASP A 196 -21.92 12.04 -14.13
N VAL A 197 -21.42 10.82 -14.35
CA VAL A 197 -22.29 9.74 -14.76
C VAL A 197 -23.04 9.40 -13.49
N GLU A 198 -24.13 10.12 -13.26
CA GLU A 198 -25.26 9.55 -12.54
C GLU A 198 -25.53 8.20 -13.20
N VAL A 199 -25.06 7.12 -12.58
CA VAL A 199 -25.56 5.79 -12.89
C VAL A 199 -26.99 5.78 -12.35
N GLN A 200 -27.92 6.35 -13.12
CA GLN A 200 -29.33 6.05 -12.99
C GLN A 200 -29.52 4.60 -13.45
N THR A 201 -29.24 3.65 -12.56
CA THR A 201 -29.88 2.34 -12.66
C THR A 201 -31.37 2.56 -12.44
N THR A 202 -32.11 2.71 -13.54
CA THR A 202 -33.56 2.54 -13.54
C THR A 202 -33.84 1.07 -13.27
N VAL A 203 -33.95 0.71 -11.98
CA VAL A 203 -34.50 -0.57 -11.58
C VAL A 203 -35.96 -0.55 -11.96
N THR A 204 -36.32 -1.27 -13.02
CA THR A 204 -37.74 -1.44 -13.37
C THR A 204 -38.43 -2.29 -12.29
N GLY A 205 -39.73 -2.08 -12.07
CA GLY A 205 -40.48 -2.82 -11.04
C GLY A 205 -40.32 -4.35 -11.12
N GLU A 206 -40.13 -4.90 -12.32
CA GLU A 206 -39.86 -6.33 -12.53
C GLU A 206 -38.50 -6.80 -12.01
N GLN A 207 -37.47 -5.94 -12.01
CA GLN A 207 -36.14 -6.26 -11.48
C GLN A 207 -36.15 -6.24 -9.94
N PHE A 208 -36.97 -5.37 -9.33
CA PHE A 208 -37.15 -5.32 -7.89
C PHE A 208 -37.90 -6.56 -7.35
N ASP A 209 -38.94 -7.01 -8.06
CA ASP A 209 -39.69 -8.22 -7.71
C ASP A 209 -38.84 -9.51 -7.80
N LYS A 210 -37.90 -9.57 -8.76
CA LYS A 210 -36.93 -10.68 -8.84
C LYS A 210 -35.97 -10.69 -7.65
N LEU A 211 -35.50 -9.52 -7.20
CA LEU A 211 -34.64 -9.38 -6.03
C LEU A 211 -35.37 -9.76 -4.73
N LEU A 212 -36.64 -9.34 -4.57
CA LEU A 212 -37.45 -9.70 -3.40
C LEU A 212 -37.78 -11.20 -3.33
N LYS A 213 -38.03 -11.86 -4.46
CA LYS A 213 -38.23 -13.32 -4.50
C LYS A 213 -36.96 -14.08 -4.14
N LEU A 214 -35.79 -13.58 -4.54
CA LEU A 214 -34.50 -14.15 -4.16
C LEU A 214 -34.25 -14.02 -2.65
N LEU A 215 -34.49 -12.85 -2.08
CA LEU A 215 -34.33 -12.62 -0.63
C LEU A 215 -35.28 -13.47 0.23
N ASN A 216 -36.54 -13.64 -0.21
CA ASN A 216 -37.49 -14.49 0.52
C ASN A 216 -37.20 -16.00 0.41
N SER A 217 -36.44 -16.44 -0.60
CA SER A 217 -36.02 -17.85 -0.70
C SER A 217 -34.93 -18.24 0.30
N PHE A 218 -34.28 -17.26 0.95
CA PHE A 218 -33.27 -17.50 2.00
C PHE A 218 -33.81 -17.43 3.43
N TYR A 219 -35.04 -16.97 3.63
CA TYR A 219 -35.64 -16.78 4.97
C TYR A 219 -36.71 -17.82 5.34
N VAL A 220 -36.97 -18.81 4.49
CA VAL A 220 -37.82 -19.97 4.84
C VAL A 220 -37.03 -21.26 4.64
N GLN A 221 -36.15 -21.56 5.58
CA GLN A 221 -35.75 -22.91 5.98
C GLN A 221 -35.61 -22.95 7.50
#